data_AF-A0A8T8SRB0-F1
#
_entry.id   AF-A0A8T8SRB0-F1
#
_cell.length_a   1.000
_cell.length_b   1.000
_cell.length_c   1.000
_cell.angle_alpha   90.00
_cell.angle_beta   90.00
_cell.angle_gamma   90.00
#
_symmetry.space_group_name_H-M   'P 1'
#
loop_
_entity.id
_entity.type
_entity.pdbx_description
1 polymer ?
#
loop_
_entity_poly.entity_id
_entity_poly.type
_entity_poly.pdbx_seq_one_letter_code
_entity_poly.pdbx_strand_id
1 'polypeptide(L)'
;MYPASSSPRNGKWPTHLSITTDVIFGTVESKDYSHKVDSTIFGEKEESIDAVTHIWARSEPKEGAYLVTHAPFAPNPMRMNINDADCIRQIPESMDGSNPDNETIPPALPFISGIGVIKDVETNKKKGTLAGF
;
A
#
# COMPACT_ATOMS: atom_id res chain seq x y z
N MET A 1 46.29 15.64 -21.16
CA MET A 1 45.19 15.48 -20.19
C MET A 1 43.89 15.53 -20.97
N TYR A 2 43.18 14.41 -21.09
CA TYR A 2 41.82 14.42 -21.65
C TYR A 2 40.87 15.02 -20.61
N PRO A 3 39.90 15.87 -20.99
CA PRO A 3 38.88 16.31 -20.06
C PRO A 3 38.05 15.10 -19.65
N ALA A 4 37.94 14.85 -18.34
CA ALA A 4 37.02 13.86 -17.82
C ALA A 4 35.59 14.27 -18.23
N SER A 5 34.91 13.45 -19.02
CA SER A 5 33.50 13.64 -19.31
C SER A 5 32.75 13.59 -17.98
N SER A 6 32.21 14.72 -17.53
CA SER A 6 31.23 14.75 -16.45
C SER A 6 29.91 14.22 -16.99
N SER A 7 29.80 12.90 -17.18
CA SER A 7 28.48 12.30 -17.28
C SER A 7 27.74 12.66 -15.99
N PRO A 8 26.58 13.34 -16.04
CA PRO A 8 25.79 13.49 -14.84
C PRO A 8 25.49 12.08 -14.34
N ARG A 9 26.04 11.71 -13.19
CA ARG A 9 25.53 10.56 -12.45
C ARG A 9 24.07 10.91 -12.20
N ASN A 10 23.15 10.29 -12.95
CA ASN A 10 21.74 10.29 -12.56
C ASN A 10 21.73 9.68 -11.16
N GLY A 11 21.70 10.55 -10.14
CA GLY A 11 21.45 10.13 -8.77
C GLY A 11 20.07 9.50 -8.80
N LYS A 12 20.03 8.18 -8.93
CA LYS A 12 18.81 7.41 -8.75
C LYS A 12 18.53 7.48 -7.27
N TRP A 13 17.71 8.45 -6.89
CA TRP A 13 17.19 8.51 -5.55
C TRP A 13 16.08 7.46 -5.46
N PRO A 14 16.25 6.43 -4.62
CA PRO A 14 15.21 5.44 -4.46
C PRO A 14 14.02 6.10 -3.75
N THR A 15 12.82 5.81 -4.24
CA THR A 15 11.58 6.18 -3.53
C THR A 15 11.13 4.96 -2.75
N HIS A 16 11.17 5.08 -1.42
CA HIS A 16 10.71 4.07 -0.49
C HIS A 16 9.46 4.60 0.18
N LEU A 17 8.29 4.28 -0.38
CA LEU A 17 7.00 4.62 0.22
C LEU A 17 6.34 3.36 0.78
N SER A 18 5.68 3.55 1.90
CA SER A 18 4.86 2.55 2.58
C SER A 18 3.49 3.13 2.87
N ILE A 19 2.47 2.28 2.83
CA ILE A 19 1.09 2.61 3.13
C ILE A 19 0.65 1.91 4.42
N THR A 20 -0.12 2.62 5.22
CA THR A 20 -0.87 2.07 6.36
C THR A 20 -2.34 2.37 6.12
N THR A 21 -3.18 1.34 6.09
CA THR A 21 -4.59 1.45 5.70
C THR A 21 -5.37 0.24 6.21
N ASP A 22 -6.69 0.35 6.22
CA ASP A 22 -7.58 -0.81 6.15
C ASP A 22 -7.64 -1.37 4.72
N VAL A 23 -7.82 -2.68 4.61
CA VAL A 23 -7.95 -3.40 3.34
C VAL A 23 -8.98 -4.51 3.49
N ILE A 24 -9.83 -4.66 2.49
CA ILE A 24 -10.76 -5.80 2.38
C ILE A 24 -10.14 -6.81 1.42
N PHE A 25 -9.94 -8.04 1.89
CA PHE A 25 -9.48 -9.16 1.08
C PHE A 25 -10.67 -9.90 0.48
N GLY A 26 -10.61 -10.14 -0.83
CA GLY A 26 -11.53 -10.96 -1.58
C GLY A 26 -10.87 -12.26 -2.05
N THR A 27 -10.95 -12.52 -3.35
CA THR A 27 -10.46 -13.77 -3.96
C THR A 27 -8.94 -13.90 -3.85
N VAL A 28 -8.49 -15.12 -3.56
CA VAL A 28 -7.06 -15.47 -3.46
C VAL A 28 -6.65 -16.35 -4.64
N GLU A 29 -5.58 -15.95 -5.33
CA GLU A 29 -4.82 -16.76 -6.28
C GLU A 29 -3.53 -17.23 -5.60
N SER A 30 -3.42 -18.52 -5.32
CA SER A 30 -2.28 -19.10 -4.61
C SER A 30 -1.37 -19.92 -5.51
N LYS A 31 -0.07 -19.77 -5.31
CA LYS A 31 0.95 -20.67 -5.82
C LYS A 31 1.98 -20.93 -4.72
N ASP A 32 2.00 -22.17 -4.22
CA ASP A 32 2.80 -22.58 -3.07
C ASP A 32 2.54 -21.67 -1.86
N TYR A 33 3.58 -20.97 -1.37
CA TYR A 33 3.50 -20.05 -0.24
C TYR A 33 3.30 -18.58 -0.65
N SER A 34 3.02 -18.32 -1.94
CA SER A 34 2.81 -16.98 -2.49
C SER A 34 1.34 -16.80 -2.83
N HIS A 35 0.70 -15.86 -2.16
CA HIS A 35 -0.71 -15.54 -2.32
C HIS A 35 -0.85 -14.16 -2.94
N LYS A 36 -1.65 -14.07 -4.01
CA LYS A 36 -2.07 -12.83 -4.62
C LYS A 36 -3.55 -12.66 -4.32
N VAL A 37 -3.89 -11.59 -3.62
CA VAL A 37 -5.24 -11.36 -3.10
C VAL A 37 -5.83 -10.15 -3.81
N ASP A 38 -6.97 -10.34 -4.45
CA ASP A 38 -7.77 -9.21 -4.92
C ASP A 38 -8.28 -8.46 -3.69
N SER A 39 -7.97 -7.16 -3.64
CA SER A 39 -8.13 -6.35 -2.44
C SER A 39 -8.82 -5.04 -2.76
N THR A 40 -9.53 -4.48 -1.79
CA THR A 40 -10.12 -3.14 -1.89
C THR A 40 -9.62 -2.28 -0.74
N ILE A 41 -9.14 -1.08 -1.06
CA ILE A 41 -8.84 -0.04 -0.06
C ILE A 41 -9.77 1.16 -0.30
N PHE A 42 -9.96 2.02 0.70
CA PHE A 42 -10.79 3.21 0.58
C PHE A 42 -9.93 4.47 0.67
N GLY A 43 -10.12 5.40 -0.28
CA GLY A 43 -9.42 6.68 -0.30
C GLY A 43 -9.95 7.68 0.74
N GLU A 44 -9.40 8.89 0.71
CA GLU A 44 -9.81 9.98 1.62
C GLU A 44 -11.30 10.34 1.49
N LYS A 45 -11.90 10.11 0.32
CA LYS A 45 -13.31 10.43 0.04
C LYS A 45 -14.18 9.18 0.04
N GLU A 46 -13.73 8.12 0.71
CA GLU A 46 -14.41 6.82 0.78
C GLU A 46 -14.61 6.17 -0.60
N GLU A 47 -13.82 6.58 -1.60
CA GLU A 47 -13.82 5.93 -2.90
C GLU A 47 -13.12 4.58 -2.83
N SER A 48 -13.73 3.55 -3.43
CA SER A 48 -13.11 2.23 -3.52
C SER A 48 -11.99 2.24 -4.55
N ILE A 49 -10.83 1.72 -4.16
CA ILE A 49 -9.66 1.57 -5.01
C ILE A 49 -9.33 0.08 -5.09
N ASP A 50 -9.41 -0.48 -6.30
CA ASP A 50 -9.00 -1.84 -6.58
C ASP A 50 -7.49 -1.97 -6.39
N ALA A 51 -7.08 -2.93 -5.57
CA ALA A 51 -5.71 -3.20 -5.23
C ALA A 51 -5.41 -4.71 -5.35
N VAL A 52 -4.12 -5.03 -5.48
CA VAL A 52 -3.64 -6.41 -5.38
C VAL A 52 -2.66 -6.49 -4.22
N THR A 53 -2.95 -7.35 -3.25
CA THR A 53 -2.06 -7.60 -2.11
C THR A 53 -1.27 -8.88 -2.33
N HIS A 54 0.06 -8.79 -2.31
CA HIS A 54 0.95 -9.95 -2.33
C HIS A 54 1.37 -10.31 -0.92
N ILE A 55 1.19 -11.58 -0.56
CA ILE A 55 1.49 -12.09 0.78
C ILE A 55 2.26 -13.39 0.64
N TRP A 56 3.33 -13.52 1.42
CA TRP A 56 3.96 -14.80 1.65
C TRP A 56 3.42 -15.40 2.95
N ALA A 57 2.79 -16.57 2.87
CA ALA A 57 2.25 -17.25 4.05
C ALA A 57 2.22 -18.76 3.86
N ARG A 58 2.09 -19.50 4.97
CA ARG A 58 1.94 -20.97 4.95
C ARG A 58 0.55 -21.42 4.49
N SER A 59 -0.44 -20.53 4.62
CA SER A 59 -1.83 -20.78 4.35
C SER A 59 -2.42 -19.56 3.67
N GLU A 60 -3.42 -19.79 2.82
CA GLU A 60 -4.15 -18.72 2.18
C GLU A 60 -4.75 -17.77 3.24
N PRO A 61 -4.64 -16.44 3.04
CA PRO A 61 -5.32 -15.48 3.89
C PRO A 61 -6.84 -15.65 3.72
N LYS A 62 -7.58 -15.46 4.81
CA LYS A 62 -9.04 -15.53 4.77
C LYS A 62 -9.62 -14.28 4.12
N GLU A 63 -10.78 -14.41 3.51
CA GLU A 63 -11.60 -13.25 3.14
C GLU A 63 -11.95 -12.42 4.39
N GLY A 64 -12.06 -11.10 4.24
CA GLY A 64 -12.49 -10.19 5.31
C GLY A 64 -11.66 -8.91 5.39
N ALA A 65 -11.91 -8.11 6.44
CA ALA A 65 -11.22 -6.85 6.65
C ALA A 65 -9.92 -7.03 7.45
N TYR A 66 -8.87 -6.31 7.05
CA TYR A 66 -7.56 -6.35 7.65
C TYR A 66 -7.02 -4.93 7.86
N LEU A 67 -6.21 -4.76 8.91
CA LEU A 67 -5.34 -3.61 9.09
C LEU A 67 -3.97 -3.95 8.53
N VAL A 68 -3.49 -3.11 7.62
CA VAL A 68 -2.15 -3.20 7.03
C VAL A 68 -1.31 -2.03 7.51
N THR A 69 -0.11 -2.31 7.99
CA THR A 69 0.81 -1.32 8.54
C THR A 69 2.15 -1.34 7.79
N HIS A 70 2.59 -0.16 7.37
CA HIS A 70 3.87 0.05 6.70
C HIS A 70 4.16 -0.89 5.51
N ALA A 71 3.13 -1.28 4.75
CA ALA A 71 3.31 -2.13 3.58
C ALA A 71 3.90 -1.31 2.42
N PRO A 72 5.00 -1.77 1.78
CA PRO A 72 5.43 -1.18 0.52
C PRO A 72 4.32 -1.28 -0.52
N PHE A 73 4.17 -0.23 -1.31
CA PHE A 73 3.14 -0.19 -2.34
C PHE A 73 3.63 0.45 -3.64
N ALA A 74 2.93 0.14 -4.72
CA ALA A 74 3.06 0.81 -6.01
C ALA A 74 1.66 1.31 -6.43
N PRO A 75 1.47 2.60 -6.76
CA PRO A 75 0.14 3.14 -7.02
C PRO A 75 -0.41 2.87 -8.43
N ASN A 76 0.37 2.27 -9.35
CA ASN A 76 -0.06 2.04 -10.73
C ASN A 76 0.48 0.71 -11.33
N PRO A 77 -0.35 -0.35 -11.42
CA PRO A 77 -1.61 -0.52 -10.68
C PRO A 77 -1.37 -0.59 -9.17
N MET A 78 -2.39 -0.27 -8.36
CA MET A 78 -2.32 -0.30 -6.89
C MET A 78 -1.96 -1.71 -6.41
N ARG A 79 -0.76 -1.84 -5.85
CA ARG A 79 -0.20 -3.10 -5.38
C ARG A 79 0.41 -2.89 -4.03
N MET A 80 0.15 -3.79 -3.09
CA MET A 80 0.75 -3.79 -1.76
C MET A 80 1.50 -5.11 -1.56
N ASN A 81 2.62 -5.04 -0.85
CA ASN A 81 3.40 -6.22 -0.50
C ASN A 81 3.48 -6.35 1.03
N ILE A 82 2.99 -7.47 1.55
CA ILE A 82 3.09 -7.80 2.96
C ILE A 82 4.35 -8.64 3.15
N ASN A 83 5.39 -7.98 3.67
CA ASN A 83 6.70 -8.60 3.84
C ASN A 83 6.84 -9.38 5.15
N ASP A 84 6.01 -9.04 6.14
CA ASP A 84 6.05 -9.62 7.48
C ASP A 84 4.61 -9.80 8.00
N ALA A 85 4.40 -10.81 8.83
CA ALA A 85 3.13 -11.04 9.50
C ALA A 85 2.76 -9.88 10.44
N ASP A 86 3.73 -9.16 11.00
CA ASP A 86 3.48 -8.00 11.85
C ASP A 86 2.91 -6.79 11.09
N CYS A 87 3.04 -6.78 9.76
CA CYS A 87 2.49 -5.75 8.88
C CYS A 87 1.00 -5.95 8.57
N ILE A 88 0.37 -7.03 9.06
CA ILE A 88 -1.04 -7.32 8.78
C ILE A 88 -1.76 -7.93 9.98
N ARG A 89 -3.00 -7.49 10.24
CA ARG A 89 -3.86 -8.09 11.26
C ARG A 89 -5.29 -8.16 10.76
N GLN A 90 -5.92 -9.33 10.89
CA GLN A 90 -7.35 -9.47 10.60
C GLN A 90 -8.15 -8.69 11.66
N ILE A 91 -9.12 -7.90 11.21
CA ILE A 91 -10.08 -7.25 12.09
C ILE A 91 -11.11 -8.31 12.51
N PRO A 92 -11.41 -8.46 13.80
CA PRO A 92 -12.44 -9.40 14.25
C PRO A 92 -13.79 -9.07 13.61
N GLU A 93 -14.54 -10.09 13.19
CA GLU A 93 -15.87 -9.96 12.56
C GLU A 93 -16.86 -9.18 13.44
N SER A 94 -16.69 -9.24 14.75
CA SER A 94 -17.50 -8.44 15.68
C SER A 94 -17.27 -6.93 15.59
N MET A 95 -16.23 -6.47 14.88
CA MET A 95 -15.81 -5.06 14.79
C MET A 95 -15.46 -4.60 13.37
N ASP A 96 -15.57 -5.47 12.36
CA ASP A 96 -15.15 -5.20 10.99
C ASP A 96 -16.18 -4.44 10.13
N GLY A 97 -17.35 -4.15 10.70
CA GLY A 97 -18.44 -3.44 10.03
C GLY A 97 -19.33 -4.30 9.13
N SER A 98 -19.14 -5.63 9.11
CA SER A 98 -20.03 -6.55 8.42
C SER A 98 -21.45 -6.59 9.00
N ASN A 99 -21.58 -6.38 10.32
CA ASN A 99 -22.85 -6.22 11.01
C ASN A 99 -23.05 -4.76 11.49
N PRO A 100 -24.04 -4.03 10.95
CA PRO A 100 -24.34 -2.64 11.36
C PRO A 100 -24.75 -2.47 12.82
N ASP A 101 -25.22 -3.53 13.49
CA ASP A 101 -25.64 -3.49 14.89
C ASP A 101 -24.45 -3.53 15.87
N ASN A 102 -23.25 -3.88 15.39
CA ASN A 102 -22.05 -3.99 16.21
C ASN A 102 -21.28 -2.67 16.25
N GLU A 103 -20.52 -2.46 17.35
CA GLU A 103 -19.51 -1.41 17.38
C GLU A 103 -18.42 -1.70 16.34
N THR A 104 -18.02 -0.68 15.59
CA THR A 104 -16.97 -0.80 14.58
C THR A 104 -15.72 -0.03 15.01
N ILE A 105 -14.57 -0.50 14.56
CA ILE A 105 -13.36 0.32 14.67
C ILE A 105 -13.50 1.57 13.79
N PRO A 106 -13.04 2.75 14.22
CA PRO A 106 -13.01 3.92 13.36
C PRO A 106 -12.21 3.64 12.09
N PRO A 107 -12.69 4.08 10.91
CA PRO A 107 -11.94 3.89 9.67
C PRO A 107 -10.60 4.63 9.75
N ALA A 108 -9.54 3.98 9.28
CA ALA A 108 -8.22 4.57 9.24
C ALA A 108 -7.97 5.14 7.85
N LEU A 109 -7.85 6.47 7.76
CA LEU A 109 -7.46 7.10 6.49
C LEU A 109 -6.11 6.53 6.02
N PRO A 110 -5.97 6.18 4.73
CA PRO A 110 -4.71 5.70 4.20
C PRO A 110 -3.60 6.70 4.47
N PHE A 111 -2.56 6.24 5.16
CA PHE A 111 -1.40 7.03 5.52
C PHE A 111 -0.18 6.55 4.75
N ILE A 112 0.39 7.44 3.94
CA ILE A 112 1.60 7.18 3.17
C ILE A 112 2.80 7.78 3.90
N SER A 113 3.84 6.98 4.11
CA SER A 113 5.08 7.40 4.77
C SER A 113 6.31 6.86 4.08
N GLY A 114 7.43 7.59 4.19
CA GLY A 114 8.73 7.14 3.69
C GLY A 114 9.55 8.26 3.07
N ILE A 115 10.41 7.90 2.12
CA ILE A 115 11.36 8.80 1.45
C ILE A 115 11.02 8.82 -0.04
N GLY A 116 10.87 10.01 -0.61
CA GLY A 116 10.69 10.19 -2.05
C GLY A 116 11.24 11.54 -2.52
N VAL A 117 11.54 11.64 -3.82
CA VAL A 117 11.98 12.91 -4.40
C VAL A 117 10.77 13.68 -4.93
N ILE A 118 10.67 14.94 -4.50
CA ILE A 118 9.70 15.87 -5.07
C ILE A 118 10.14 16.19 -6.50
N LYS A 119 9.36 15.73 -7.47
CA LYS A 119 9.61 15.97 -8.90
C LYS A 119 9.01 17.30 -9.35
N ASP A 120 7.81 17.60 -8.87
CA ASP A 120 7.05 18.79 -9.24
C ASP A 120 6.11 19.19 -8.10
N VAL A 121 5.82 20.48 -8.00
CA VAL A 121 4.85 21.03 -7.05
C VAL A 121 3.99 22.04 -7.80
N GLU A 122 2.67 21.90 -7.71
CA GLU A 122 1.75 22.84 -8.31
C GLU A 122 1.98 24.27 -7.79
N THR A 123 1.67 25.28 -8.60
CA THR A 123 1.84 26.70 -8.22
C THR A 123 1.11 27.08 -6.93
N ASN A 124 -0.03 26.43 -6.65
CA ASN A 124 -0.82 26.63 -5.44
C ASN A 124 -0.21 25.96 -4.19
N LYS A 125 0.86 25.16 -4.36
CA LYS A 125 1.56 24.39 -3.33
C LYS A 125 0.70 23.37 -2.57
N LYS A 126 -0.45 22.97 -3.14
CA LYS A 126 -1.39 22.01 -2.54
C LYS A 126 -1.22 20.59 -3.06
N LYS A 127 -0.52 20.40 -4.18
CA LYS A 127 -0.26 19.10 -4.79
C LYS A 127 1.16 19.04 -5.28
N GLY A 128 1.73 17.85 -5.27
CA GLY A 128 3.05 17.59 -5.82
C GLY A 128 3.13 16.18 -6.37
N THR A 129 4.07 15.98 -7.28
CA THR A 129 4.40 14.66 -7.80
C THR A 129 5.66 14.17 -7.11
N LEU A 130 5.57 13.01 -6.46
CA LEU A 130 6.73 12.28 -5.98
C LEU A 130 7.18 11.30 -7.06
N ALA A 131 8.49 11.24 -7.32
CA ALA A 131 9.07 10.26 -8.23
C ALA A 131 10.37 9.72 -7.68
N GLY A 132 10.66 8.44 -7.94
CA GLY A 132 11.97 7.81 -7.74
C GLY A 132 12.21 6.76 -8.81
N PHE A 133 13.43 6.27 -8.86
CA PHE A 133 13.84 5.20 -9.77
C PHE A 133 13.50 3.81 -9.23
#